data_AF-A0A444B3T1-F1
#
_entry.id   AF-A0A444B3T1-F1
#
_cell.length_a   1.000
_cell.length_b   1.000
_cell.length_c   1.000
_cell.angle_alpha   90.00
_cell.angle_beta   90.00
_cell.angle_gamma   90.00
#
_symmetry.space_group_name_H-M   'P 1'
#
loop_
_entity.id
_entity.type
_entity.pdbx_description
1 polymer ?
#
loop_
_entity_poly.entity_id
_entity_poly.type
_entity_poly.pdbx_seq_one_letter_code
_entity_poly.pdbx_strand_id
1 'polypeptide(L)'
;MSALSEVALPRVVLLTDARGVNVTDTAAACTSALRDEGREVHLMALSPGPDPLARRALRAVEATDGLLLLTAPGLLARLDPRGGTLADAGTALRYKGISTGVVLAADPTTPGTLHAVALHSEVLRHRELPLLGTLALSAGPQGLSWLLPEEWETMTA
;
A
#
# COMPACT_ATOMS: atom_id res chain seq x y z
N MET A 1 2.47 1.36 20.09
CA MET A 1 1.11 1.70 19.62
C MET A 1 1.27 2.12 18.18
N SER A 2 0.71 1.35 17.23
CA SER A 2 1.05 1.46 15.81
C SER A 2 0.22 2.58 15.15
N ALA A 3 0.83 3.44 14.33
CA ALA A 3 0.16 4.58 13.67
C ALA A 3 -1.06 4.22 12.81
N LEU A 4 -1.24 2.94 12.48
CA LEU A 4 -2.40 2.44 11.74
C LEU A 4 -3.68 2.31 12.59
N SER A 5 -3.56 2.23 13.93
CA SER A 5 -4.72 2.04 14.81
C SER A 5 -5.59 3.30 14.97
N GLU A 6 -5.00 4.49 14.79
CA GLU A 6 -5.69 5.78 14.93
C GLU A 6 -6.35 6.25 13.62
N VAL A 7 -6.01 5.63 12.49
CA VAL A 7 -6.56 6.01 11.18
C VAL A 7 -7.83 5.20 10.91
N ALA A 8 -8.92 5.89 10.60
CA ALA A 8 -10.11 5.25 10.05
C ALA A 8 -9.77 4.65 8.68
N LEU A 9 -9.44 3.36 8.65
CA LEU A 9 -9.01 2.69 7.43
C LEU A 9 -10.17 2.58 6.42
N PRO A 10 -9.89 2.80 5.13
CA PRO A 10 -10.87 2.56 4.07
C PRO A 10 -11.20 1.06 3.96
N ARG A 11 -12.26 0.73 3.21
CA ARG A 11 -12.62 -0.68 2.93
C ARG A 11 -11.49 -1.41 2.19
N VAL A 12 -10.78 -0.70 1.32
CA VAL A 12 -9.66 -1.25 0.55
C VAL A 12 -8.40 -0.44 0.78
N VAL A 13 -7.32 -1.12 1.14
CA VAL A 13 -5.98 -0.51 1.23
C VAL A 13 -5.09 -1.14 0.16
N LEU A 14 -4.57 -0.29 -0.73
CA LEU A 14 -3.55 -0.69 -1.68
C LEU A 14 -2.19 -0.56 -0.98
N LEU A 15 -1.45 -1.66 -0.90
CA LEU A 15 -0.10 -1.68 -0.35
C LEU A 15 0.90 -1.98 -1.46
N THR A 16 1.88 -1.10 -1.64
CA THR A 16 2.92 -1.30 -2.65
C THR A 16 4.25 -0.70 -2.20
N ASP A 17 5.35 -1.18 -2.76
CA ASP A 17 6.68 -0.64 -2.48
C ASP A 17 6.93 0.65 -3.28
N ALA A 18 7.49 1.65 -2.62
CA ALA A 18 8.05 2.82 -3.26
C ALA A 18 9.50 2.55 -3.71
N ARG A 19 10.31 1.93 -2.84
CA ARG A 19 11.68 1.49 -3.13
C ARG A 19 12.28 0.67 -1.98
N GLY A 20 13.10 -0.34 -2.31
CA GLY A 20 13.99 -1.00 -1.35
C GLY A 20 13.33 -1.97 -0.38
N VAL A 21 12.07 -2.36 -0.62
CA VAL A 21 11.29 -3.20 0.28
C VAL A 21 10.64 -4.35 -0.48
N ASN A 22 10.59 -5.53 0.16
CA ASN A 22 9.74 -6.63 -0.31
C ASN A 22 8.27 -6.36 0.10
N VAL A 23 7.44 -6.03 -0.89
CA VAL A 23 6.02 -5.74 -0.67
C VAL A 23 5.24 -6.94 -0.12
N THR A 24 5.63 -8.18 -0.46
CA THR A 24 4.95 -9.39 0.01
C THR A 24 5.14 -9.57 1.50
N ASP A 25 6.37 -9.46 1.98
CA ASP A 25 6.69 -9.58 3.41
C ASP A 25 6.04 -8.45 4.21
N THR A 26 6.06 -7.24 3.65
CA THR A 26 5.40 -6.07 4.24
C THR A 26 3.89 -6.29 4.35
N ALA A 27 3.26 -6.81 3.29
CA ALA A 27 1.83 -7.09 3.29
C ALA A 27 1.43 -8.16 4.32
N ALA A 28 2.25 -9.21 4.45
CA ALA A 28 2.06 -10.22 5.48
C ALA A 28 2.17 -9.62 6.89
N ALA A 29 3.20 -8.80 7.14
CA ALA A 29 3.40 -8.14 8.44
C ALA A 29 2.25 -7.17 8.78
N CYS A 30 1.83 -6.32 7.83
CA CYS A 30 0.68 -5.43 8.02
C CYS A 30 -0.61 -6.22 8.31
N THR A 31 -0.82 -7.33 7.59
CA THR A 31 -2.00 -8.19 7.80
C THR A 31 -1.98 -8.80 9.21
N SER A 32 -0.82 -9.27 9.68
CA SER A 32 -0.67 -9.78 11.05
C SER A 32 -0.99 -8.69 12.07
N ALA A 33 -0.35 -7.51 11.96
CA ALA A 33 -0.55 -6.42 12.91
C ALA A 33 -2.01 -5.97 13.00
N LEU A 34 -2.70 -5.84 11.86
CA LEU A 34 -4.12 -5.46 11.84
C LEU A 34 -5.04 -6.55 12.42
N ARG A 35 -4.69 -7.83 12.27
CA ARG A 35 -5.42 -8.93 12.88
C ARG A 35 -5.19 -9.00 14.39
N ASP A 36 -3.99 -8.69 14.85
CA ASP A 36 -3.67 -8.60 16.29
C ASP A 36 -4.47 -7.45 16.95
N GLU A 37 -4.84 -6.43 16.20
CA GLU A 37 -5.79 -5.36 16.60
C GLU A 37 -7.27 -5.80 16.54
N GLY A 38 -7.56 -7.06 16.18
CA GLY A 38 -8.92 -7.60 16.09
C GLY A 38 -9.69 -7.23 14.82
N ARG A 39 -9.01 -6.73 13.77
CA ARG A 39 -9.67 -6.42 12.49
C ARG A 39 -9.77 -7.67 11.61
N GLU A 40 -10.91 -7.83 10.94
CA GLU A 40 -11.04 -8.80 9.86
C GLU A 40 -10.33 -8.26 8.61
N VAL A 41 -9.19 -8.85 8.27
CA VAL A 41 -8.34 -8.43 7.16
C VAL A 41 -8.09 -9.59 6.21
N HIS A 42 -8.33 -9.32 4.92
CA HIS A 42 -8.06 -10.24 3.82
C HIS A 42 -6.92 -9.67 2.98
N LEU A 43 -5.89 -10.48 2.71
CA LEU A 43 -4.76 -10.11 1.88
C LEU A 43 -4.89 -10.77 0.51
N MET A 44 -4.79 -9.99 -0.55
CA MET A 44 -4.73 -10.50 -1.91
C MET A 44 -3.58 -9.88 -2.70
N ALA A 45 -2.66 -10.73 -3.17
CA ALA A 45 -1.62 -10.35 -4.10
C ALA A 45 -2.13 -10.39 -5.55
N LEU A 46 -1.95 -9.29 -6.27
CA LEU A 46 -2.32 -9.15 -7.67
C LEU A 46 -1.07 -9.33 -8.54
N SER A 47 -0.97 -10.49 -9.17
CA SER A 47 0.06 -10.77 -10.17
C SER A 47 -0.36 -10.31 -11.57
N PRO A 48 0.58 -10.08 -12.51
CA PRO A 48 0.26 -9.86 -13.91
C PRO A 48 -0.65 -10.96 -14.47
N GLY A 49 -1.65 -10.58 -15.26
CA GLY A 49 -2.61 -11.54 -15.82
C GLY A 49 -3.38 -10.99 -17.02
N PRO A 50 -4.10 -11.86 -17.75
CA PRO A 50 -4.76 -11.46 -19.01
C PRO A 50 -6.00 -10.57 -18.80
N ASP A 51 -6.64 -10.68 -17.63
CA ASP A 51 -7.85 -9.95 -17.29
C ASP A 51 -7.54 -8.51 -16.83
N PRO A 52 -8.39 -7.52 -17.17
CA PRO A 52 -8.24 -6.15 -16.70
C PRO A 52 -8.13 -6.06 -15.17
N LEU A 53 -7.11 -5.35 -14.68
CA LEU A 53 -6.78 -5.32 -13.27
C LEU A 53 -7.91 -4.74 -12.42
N ALA A 54 -8.55 -3.65 -12.87
CA ALA A 54 -9.69 -3.05 -12.19
C ALA A 54 -10.84 -4.04 -11.97
N ARG A 55 -11.10 -4.95 -12.92
CA ARG A 55 -12.15 -5.98 -12.79
C ARG A 55 -11.74 -7.06 -11.78
N ARG A 56 -10.47 -7.42 -11.73
CA ARG A 56 -9.94 -8.36 -10.74
C ARG A 56 -10.03 -7.78 -9.33
N ALA A 57 -9.66 -6.52 -9.15
CA ALA A 57 -9.78 -5.81 -7.89
C ALA A 57 -11.25 -5.70 -7.43
N LEU A 58 -12.19 -5.38 -8.33
CA LEU A 58 -13.61 -5.33 -7.99
C LEU A 58 -14.13 -6.71 -7.52
N ARG A 59 -13.81 -7.78 -8.24
CA ARG A 59 -14.19 -9.15 -7.84
C ARG A 59 -13.62 -9.56 -6.49
N ALA A 60 -12.39 -9.12 -6.19
CA ALA A 60 -11.78 -9.35 -4.88
C ALA A 60 -12.58 -8.66 -3.77
N VAL A 61 -12.98 -7.39 -3.99
CA VAL A 61 -13.80 -6.65 -3.03
C VAL A 61 -15.18 -7.27 -2.85
N GLU A 62 -15.81 -7.74 -3.93
CA GLU A 62 -17.13 -8.41 -3.87
C GLU A 62 -17.07 -9.76 -3.13
N ALA A 63 -15.94 -10.47 -3.21
CA ALA A 63 -15.72 -11.74 -2.53
C ALA A 63 -15.26 -11.60 -1.08
N THR A 64 -15.15 -10.37 -0.56
CA THR A 64 -14.55 -10.09 0.73
C THR A 64 -15.42 -9.16 1.57
N ASP A 65 -15.77 -9.64 2.76
CA ASP A 65 -16.31 -8.83 3.84
C ASP A 65 -15.15 -8.32 4.72
N GLY A 66 -15.24 -7.10 5.22
CA GLY A 66 -14.17 -6.46 6.00
C GLY A 66 -13.12 -5.70 5.18
N LEU A 67 -11.92 -5.55 5.75
CA LEU A 67 -10.80 -4.80 5.15
C LEU A 67 -10.06 -5.67 4.14
N LEU A 68 -9.96 -5.21 2.90
CA LEU A 68 -9.16 -5.86 1.86
C LEU A 68 -7.84 -5.13 1.65
N LEU A 69 -6.74 -5.83 1.87
CA LEU A 69 -5.39 -5.39 1.52
C LEU A 69 -5.04 -5.94 0.12
N LEU A 70 -4.95 -5.07 -0.88
CA LEU A 70 -4.49 -5.43 -2.22
C LEU A 70 -3.02 -5.06 -2.36
N THR A 71 -2.20 -6.02 -2.79
CA THR A 71 -0.76 -5.78 -3.00
C THR A 71 -0.29 -6.17 -4.38
N ALA A 72 0.64 -5.39 -4.94
CA ALA A 72 1.34 -5.70 -6.17
C ALA A 72 2.71 -5.01 -6.18
N PRO A 73 3.70 -5.55 -6.93
CA PRO A 73 5.02 -4.92 -7.07
C PRO A 73 4.89 -3.62 -7.87
N GLY A 74 5.18 -2.49 -7.23
CA GLY A 74 5.10 -1.15 -7.81
C GLY A 74 3.69 -0.63 -8.11
N LEU A 75 3.42 0.62 -7.71
CA LEU A 75 2.12 1.29 -7.91
C LEU A 75 1.72 1.40 -9.39
N LEU A 76 2.69 1.68 -10.25
CA LEU A 76 2.53 1.98 -11.67
C LEU A 76 3.03 0.85 -12.58
N ALA A 77 3.37 -0.30 -12.01
CA ALA A 77 3.76 -1.45 -12.81
C ALA A 77 2.55 -1.94 -13.61
N ARG A 78 2.80 -2.31 -14.87
CA ARG A 78 1.78 -2.90 -15.73
C ARG A 78 1.45 -4.31 -15.26
N LEU A 79 0.19 -4.55 -14.92
CA LEU A 79 -0.31 -5.85 -14.43
C LEU A 79 -1.32 -6.50 -15.39
N ASP A 80 -1.67 -5.84 -16.49
CA ASP A 80 -2.51 -6.42 -17.54
C ASP A 80 -2.10 -5.99 -18.98
N PRO A 81 -2.59 -6.69 -20.03
CA PRO A 81 -2.29 -6.37 -21.42
C PRO A 81 -2.77 -5.00 -21.90
N ARG A 82 -3.65 -4.33 -21.17
CA ARG A 82 -4.13 -2.97 -21.51
C ARG A 82 -3.30 -1.87 -20.84
N GLY A 83 -2.33 -2.23 -20.01
CA GLY A 83 -1.51 -1.27 -19.28
C GLY A 83 -2.02 -0.98 -17.88
N GLY A 84 -3.05 -1.70 -17.39
CA GLY A 84 -3.63 -1.44 -16.07
C GLY A 84 -2.64 -1.66 -14.94
N THR A 85 -2.63 -0.71 -14.01
CA THR A 85 -1.73 -0.62 -12.86
C THR A 85 -2.50 -0.67 -11.53
N LEU A 86 -1.82 -0.92 -10.42
CA LEU A 86 -2.45 -0.91 -9.10
C LEU A 86 -3.13 0.44 -8.79
N ALA A 87 -2.55 1.56 -9.24
CA ALA A 87 -3.20 2.87 -9.17
C ALA A 87 -4.51 2.93 -9.98
N ASP A 88 -4.56 2.33 -11.18
CA ASP A 88 -5.78 2.33 -11.99
C ASP A 88 -6.89 1.49 -11.31
N ALA A 89 -6.51 0.38 -10.68
CA ALA A 89 -7.45 -0.40 -9.87
C ALA A 89 -8.02 0.42 -8.71
N GLY A 90 -7.18 1.14 -7.96
CA GLY A 90 -7.63 2.03 -6.88
C GLY A 90 -8.57 3.13 -7.37
N THR A 91 -8.21 3.77 -8.49
CA THR A 91 -9.03 4.82 -9.11
C THR A 91 -10.40 4.26 -9.51
N ALA A 92 -10.43 3.09 -10.13
CA ALA A 92 -11.68 2.42 -10.52
C ALA A 92 -12.55 2.03 -9.32
N LEU A 93 -11.96 1.56 -8.23
CA LEU A 93 -12.69 1.25 -6.99
C LEU A 93 -13.33 2.52 -6.39
N ARG A 94 -12.58 3.63 -6.31
CA ARG A 94 -13.13 4.92 -5.86
C ARG A 94 -14.24 5.42 -6.76
N TYR A 95 -14.09 5.30 -8.08
CA TYR A 95 -15.14 5.63 -9.05
C TYR A 95 -16.43 4.82 -8.82
N LYS A 96 -16.30 3.59 -8.31
CA LYS A 96 -17.43 2.73 -7.91
C LYS A 96 -17.97 3.03 -6.51
N GLY A 97 -17.49 4.08 -5.84
CA GLY A 97 -17.90 4.45 -4.48
C GLY A 97 -17.27 3.59 -3.38
N ILE A 98 -16.28 2.76 -3.71
CA ILE A 98 -15.58 1.92 -2.73
C ILE A 98 -14.47 2.75 -2.09
N SER A 99 -14.60 2.98 -0.78
CA SER A 99 -13.58 3.67 0.01
C SER A 99 -12.24 2.95 -0.15
N THR A 100 -11.27 3.64 -0.76
CA THR A 100 -9.96 3.09 -1.12
C THR A 100 -8.87 4.11 -0.83
N GLY A 101 -7.76 3.65 -0.24
CA GLY A 101 -6.55 4.44 0.01
C GLY A 101 -5.28 3.63 -0.21
N VAL A 102 -4.13 4.30 -0.17
CA VAL A 102 -2.83 3.72 -0.51
C VAL A 102 -1.87 3.85 0.67
N VAL A 103 -1.08 2.81 0.91
CA VAL A 103 0.07 2.81 1.80
C VAL A 103 1.30 2.47 0.98
N LEU A 104 2.34 3.30 1.10
CA LEU A 104 3.63 3.07 0.43
C LEU A 104 4.60 2.45 1.43
N ALA A 105 5.24 1.34 1.07
CA ALA A 105 6.32 0.74 1.84
C ALA A 105 7.67 1.20 1.28
N ALA A 106 8.56 1.69 2.12
CA ALA A 106 9.78 2.32 1.66
C ALA A 106 10.94 2.06 2.62
N ASP A 107 12.12 1.77 2.08
CA ASP A 107 13.33 1.65 2.87
C ASP A 107 14.07 2.98 2.86
N PRO A 108 14.07 3.74 3.98
CA PRO A 108 14.70 5.05 4.04
C PRO A 108 16.23 4.98 3.84
N THR A 109 16.85 3.81 4.08
CA THR A 109 18.29 3.62 3.90
C THR A 109 18.68 3.41 2.43
N THR A 110 17.71 3.07 1.58
CA THR A 110 17.95 2.89 0.14
C THR A 110 18.05 4.27 -0.55
N PRO A 111 19.15 4.55 -1.29
CA PRO A 111 19.31 5.81 -2.00
C PRO A 111 18.16 6.07 -3.00
N GLY A 112 17.63 7.30 -2.96
CA GLY A 112 16.55 7.73 -3.83
C GLY A 112 15.14 7.39 -3.32
N THR A 113 14.99 6.75 -2.16
CA THR A 113 13.67 6.40 -1.60
C THR A 113 12.80 7.63 -1.35
N LEU A 114 13.35 8.71 -0.77
CA LEU A 114 12.60 9.95 -0.54
C LEU A 114 12.01 10.53 -1.83
N HIS A 115 12.82 10.56 -2.89
CA HIS A 115 12.37 11.00 -4.21
C HIS A 115 11.28 10.08 -4.76
N ALA A 116 11.43 8.76 -4.59
CA ALA A 116 10.41 7.80 -5.01
C ALA A 116 9.10 8.02 -4.26
N VAL A 117 9.12 8.20 -2.93
CA VAL A 117 7.91 8.47 -2.12
C VAL A 117 7.26 9.78 -2.53
N ALA A 118 8.02 10.85 -2.74
CA ALA A 118 7.49 12.14 -3.19
C ALA A 118 6.81 12.04 -4.57
N LEU A 119 7.46 11.36 -5.53
CA LEU A 119 6.90 11.14 -6.87
C LEU A 119 5.62 10.29 -6.82
N HIS A 120 5.61 9.21 -6.04
CA HIS A 120 4.41 8.40 -5.85
C HIS A 120 3.28 9.20 -5.18
N SER A 121 3.59 10.05 -4.21
CA SER A 121 2.62 10.92 -3.56
C SER A 121 1.96 11.89 -4.54
N GLU A 122 2.73 12.49 -5.44
CA GLU A 122 2.20 13.38 -6.47
C GLU A 122 1.33 12.62 -7.50
N VAL A 123 1.79 11.44 -7.92
CA VAL A 123 1.05 10.53 -8.80
C VAL A 123 -0.30 10.13 -8.20
N LEU A 124 -0.35 9.86 -6.89
CA LEU A 124 -1.56 9.51 -6.15
C LEU A 124 -2.49 10.71 -6.01
N ARG A 125 -1.95 11.89 -5.68
CA ARG A 125 -2.69 13.14 -5.60
C ARG A 125 -3.38 13.47 -6.92
N HIS A 126 -2.67 13.35 -8.05
CA HIS A 126 -3.24 13.61 -9.38
C HIS A 126 -4.36 12.62 -9.77
N ARG A 127 -4.36 11.41 -9.18
CA ARG A 127 -5.39 10.39 -9.39
C ARG A 127 -6.50 10.42 -8.34
N GLU A 128 -6.50 11.42 -7.46
CA GLU A 128 -7.44 11.54 -6.35
C GLU A 128 -7.46 10.29 -5.43
N LEU A 129 -6.32 9.60 -5.36
CA LEU A 129 -6.10 8.46 -4.49
C LEU A 129 -5.43 8.92 -3.20
N PRO A 130 -6.07 8.78 -2.04
CA PRO A 130 -5.50 9.25 -0.78
C PRO A 130 -4.34 8.35 -0.38
N LEU A 131 -3.16 8.95 -0.22
CA LEU A 131 -2.07 8.35 0.51
C LEU A 131 -2.40 8.39 2.00
N LEU A 132 -2.58 7.22 2.61
CA LEU A 132 -2.88 7.08 4.04
C LEU A 132 -1.63 7.24 4.90
N GLY A 133 -0.47 6.88 4.35
CA GLY A 133 0.82 6.97 5.02
C GLY A 133 1.92 6.23 4.28
N THR A 134 3.14 6.40 4.77
CA THR A 134 4.32 5.66 4.29
C THR A 134 4.85 4.81 5.45
N LEU A 135 5.07 3.52 5.19
CA LEU A 135 5.74 2.60 6.11
C LEU A 135 7.24 2.66 5.81
N ALA A 136 8.00 3.29 6.71
CA ALA A 136 9.45 3.23 6.69
C ALA A 136 9.91 1.89 7.26
N LEU A 137 10.59 1.06 6.46
CA LEU A 137 11.07 -0.26 6.84
C LEU A 137 12.56 -0.35 6.53
N SER A 138 13.41 -0.47 7.56
CA SER A 138 14.83 -0.74 7.33
C SER A 138 15.13 -2.24 7.46
N ALA A 139 15.93 -2.78 6.55
CA ALA A 139 16.51 -4.11 6.70
C ALA A 139 17.70 -4.04 7.68
N GLY A 140 17.40 -3.82 8.98
CA GLY A 140 18.38 -3.95 10.06
C GLY A 140 18.27 -5.31 10.75
N PRO A 141 19.30 -5.76 11.51
CA PRO A 141 19.28 -7.04 12.25
C PRO A 141 18.19 -7.14 13.34
N GLN A 142 17.37 -6.11 13.52
CA GLN A 142 16.44 -5.95 14.64
C GLN A 142 14.95 -6.07 14.23
N GLY A 143 14.63 -6.38 12.97
CA GLY A 143 13.24 -6.47 12.50
C GLY A 143 12.61 -5.13 12.12
N LEU A 144 11.38 -5.18 11.59
CA LEU A 144 10.62 -4.04 11.04
C LEU A 144 10.47 -2.91 12.09
N SER A 145 11.28 -1.85 12.00
CA SER A 145 11.08 -0.64 12.81
C SER A 145 10.19 0.34 12.06
N TRP A 146 8.98 0.57 12.55
CA TRP A 146 8.14 1.70 12.13
C TRP A 146 8.80 3.00 12.62
N LEU A 147 9.07 3.94 11.70
CA LEU A 147 9.45 5.30 12.08
C LEU A 147 8.23 6.21 11.95
N LEU A 148 7.89 6.89 13.04
CA LEU A 148 6.87 7.95 13.02
C LEU A 148 7.42 9.20 12.29
N PRO A 149 6.55 10.07 11.74
CA PRO A 149 6.98 11.32 11.10
C PRO A 149 7.87 12.20 12.00
N GLU A 150 7.61 12.22 13.30
CA GLU A 150 8.38 12.96 14.31
C GLU A 150 9.74 12.34 14.64
N GLU A 151 9.89 11.03 14.47
CA GLU A 151 11.18 10.35 14.61
C GLU A 151 12.11 10.64 13.41
N TRP A 152 11.54 11.12 12.30
CA TRP A 152 12.26 11.51 11.09
C TRP A 152 13.11 12.77 11.29
N GLU A 153 12.58 13.79 11.98
CA GLU A 153 13.26 15.08 12.14
C GLU A 153 14.57 14.95 12.95
N THR A 154 14.60 14.01 13.90
CA THR A 154 15.74 13.78 14.79
C THR A 154 16.91 13.06 14.11
N MET A 155 16.68 12.32 13.01
CA MET A 155 17.73 11.58 12.30
C MET A 155 18.44 12.40 11.22
N THR A 156 17.88 13.55 10.84
CA THR A 156 18.45 14.47 9.85
C THR A 156 19.19 15.67 10.45
N ALA A 157 19.32 15.73 11.79
CA ALA A 157 20.12 16.70 12.51
C ALA A 157 21.52 16.14 12.82
#